data_AF-A0A257BB88-F1
#
_entry.id   AF-A0A257BB88-F1
#
_cell.length_a   1.000
_cell.length_b   1.000
_cell.length_c   1.000
_cell.angle_alpha   90.00
_cell.angle_beta   90.00
_cell.angle_gamma   90.00
#
_symmetry.space_group_name_H-M   'P 1'
#
loop_
_entity.id
_entity.type
_entity.pdbx_description
1 polymer ?
#
loop_
_entity_poly.entity_id
_entity_poly.type
_entity_poly.pdbx_seq_one_letter_code
_entity_poly.pdbx_strand_id
1 'polypeptide(L)' 'MIAEHIGRPIQLVAISEEQAVEGMCQAGMPEPLAQAMSSLNRVIAAGWVAEVTDDAPRLLGRPATTWTDFAAEHRHVWQ' A
#
# COMPACT_ATOMS: atom_id res chain seq x y z
N MET A 1 8.06 10.25 1.84
CA MET A 1 6.61 9.99 1.96
C MET A 1 6.21 9.45 3.33
N ILE A 2 6.71 8.32 3.88
CA ILE A 2 6.58 8.03 5.34
C ILE A 2 7.87 8.40 6.09
N ALA A 3 9.02 7.87 5.65
CA ALA A 3 10.34 8.10 6.26
C ALA A 3 10.65 9.59 6.52
N GLU A 4 10.30 10.45 5.55
CA GLU A 4 10.41 11.92 5.64
C GLU A 4 9.63 12.53 6.81
N HIS A 5 8.46 11.99 7.15
CA HIS A 5 7.57 12.54 8.20
C HIS A 5 7.85 11.98 9.59
N ILE A 6 8.53 10.82 9.68
CA ILE A 6 8.91 10.18 10.95
C ILE A 6 10.39 10.41 11.32
N GLY A 7 11.21 10.96 10.41
CA GLY A 7 12.62 11.27 10.67
C GLY A 7 13.54 10.06 10.78
N ARG A 8 13.12 8.89 10.28
CA ARG A 8 13.89 7.64 10.30
C ARG A 8 13.87 6.97 8.92
N PRO A 9 14.99 6.39 8.46
CA PRO A 9 15.03 5.72 7.16
C PRO A 9 14.13 4.47 7.16
N ILE A 10 13.38 4.30 6.07
CA ILE A 10 12.62 3.09 5.76
C ILE A 10 13.11 2.58 4.40
N GLN A 11 13.39 1.28 4.31
CA GLN A 11 13.75 0.62 3.07
C GLN A 11 12.65 -0.35 2.64
N LEU A 12 12.27 -0.27 1.36
CA LEU A 12 11.46 -1.32 0.74
C LEU A 12 12.39 -2.47 0.35
N VAL A 13 12.17 -3.64 0.96
CA VAL A 13 12.89 -4.88 0.60
C VAL A 13 11.92 -5.77 -0.16
N ALA A 14 12.25 -6.07 -1.43
CA ALA A 14 11.47 -6.99 -2.22
C ALA A 14 11.66 -8.42 -1.69
N ILE A 15 10.55 -9.13 -1.51
CA ILE A 15 10.50 -10.54 -1.11
C ILE A 15 9.83 -11.34 -2.23
N SER A 16 10.05 -12.66 -2.24
CA SER A 16 9.36 -13.54 -3.17
C SER A 16 7.87 -13.61 -2.85
N GLU A 17 7.09 -14.08 -3.82
CA GLU A 17 5.65 -14.25 -3.65
C GLU A 17 5.34 -15.30 -2.57
N GLU A 18 6.11 -16.39 -2.55
CA GLU A 18 5.99 -17.45 -1.55
C GLU A 18 6.27 -16.91 -0.14
N GLN A 19 7.31 -16.07 0.00
CA GLN A 19 7.63 -15.41 1.27
C GLN A 19 6.52 -14.48 1.73
N ALA A 20 5.86 -13.78 0.80
CA ALA A 20 4.73 -12.91 1.13
C ALA A 20 3.52 -13.70 1.62
N VAL A 21 3.16 -14.80 0.94
CA VAL A 21 2.07 -15.69 1.35
C VAL A 21 2.35 -16.31 2.71
N GLU A 22 3.55 -16.85 2.90
CA GLU A 22 3.96 -17.45 4.17
C GLU A 22 3.89 -16.42 5.32
N GLY A 23 4.42 -15.22 5.11
CA GLY A 23 4.37 -14.14 6.10
C GLY A 23 2.94 -13.72 6.46
N MET A 24 2.03 -13.65 5.47
CA MET A 24 0.61 -13.38 5.74
C MET A 24 -0.03 -14.49 6.57
N CYS A 25 0.22 -15.76 6.24
CA CYS A 25 -0.27 -16.90 7.01
C CYS A 25 0.27 -16.90 8.45
N GLN A 26 1.56 -16.62 8.63
CA GLN A 26 2.19 -16.49 9.95
C GLN A 26 1.57 -15.35 10.78
N ALA A 27 1.12 -14.27 10.13
CA ALA A 27 0.38 -13.17 10.75
C ALA A 27 -1.10 -13.50 11.08
N GLY A 28 -1.53 -14.75 10.85
CA GLY A 28 -2.87 -15.24 11.18
C GLY A 28 -3.89 -15.15 10.04
N MET A 29 -3.46 -14.80 8.82
CA MET A 29 -4.35 -14.81 7.65
C MET A 29 -4.65 -16.25 7.22
N PRO A 30 -5.91 -16.63 6.96
CA PRO A 30 -6.22 -17.93 6.36
C PRO A 30 -5.58 -18.06 4.97
N GLU A 31 -5.01 -19.23 4.66
CA GLU A 31 -4.27 -19.46 3.40
C GLU A 31 -5.05 -19.07 2.13
N PRO A 32 -6.35 -19.39 1.96
CA PRO A 32 -7.09 -18.95 0.78
C PRO A 32 -7.13 -17.43 0.61
N LEU A 33 -7.16 -16.69 1.72
CA LEU A 33 -7.13 -15.22 1.71
C LEU A 33 -5.73 -14.69 1.39
N ALA A 34 -4.69 -15.32 1.92
CA ALA A 34 -3.29 -14.98 1.59
C ALA A 34 -3.01 -15.18 0.10
N GLN A 35 -3.50 -16.26 -0.49
CA GLN A 35 -3.39 -16.50 -1.94
C GLN A 35 -4.16 -15.46 -2.77
N ALA A 36 -5.35 -15.05 -2.31
CA ALA A 36 -6.11 -13.98 -2.97
C ALA A 36 -5.36 -12.64 -2.92
N MET A 37 -4.76 -12.28 -1.78
CA MET A 37 -3.93 -11.09 -1.64
C MET A 37 -2.69 -11.17 -2.54
N SER A 38 -2.04 -12.32 -2.61
CA SER A 38 -0.92 -12.57 -3.52
C SER A 38 -1.30 -12.33 -4.98
N SER A 39 -2.48 -12.79 -5.39
CA SER A 39 -3.01 -12.52 -6.72
C SER A 39 -3.19 -11.03 -7.01
N LEU A 40 -3.67 -10.26 -6.04
CA LEU A 40 -3.79 -8.80 -6.18
C LEU A 40 -2.40 -8.14 -6.32
N ASN A 41 -1.41 -8.58 -5.52
CA ASN A 41 -0.05 -8.08 -5.63
C ASN A 41 0.58 -8.35 -7.00
N ARG A 42 0.30 -9.49 -7.64
CA ARG A 42 0.74 -9.74 -9.04
C ARG A 42 0.13 -8.74 -10.02
N VAL A 43 -1.16 -8.42 -9.88
CA VAL A 43 -1.85 -7.41 -10.71
C VAL A 43 -1.24 -6.02 -10.51
N ILE A 44 -0.92 -5.66 -9.26
CA ILE A 44 -0.24 -4.40 -8.92
C ILE A 44 1.16 -4.35 -9.54
N ALA A 45 1.95 -5.40 -9.37
CA ALA A 45 3.31 -5.49 -9.92
C ALA A 45 3.33 -5.43 -11.45
N ALA A 46 2.28 -5.94 -12.11
CA ALA A 46 2.10 -5.84 -13.55
C ALA A 46 1.66 -4.43 -14.02
N GLY A 47 1.39 -3.50 -13.11
CA GLY A 47 0.98 -2.13 -13.41
C GLY A 47 -0.47 -1.97 -13.86
N TRP A 48 -1.30 -3.01 -13.73
CA TRP A 48 -2.67 -3.01 -14.26
C TRP A 48 -3.63 -2.11 -13.49
N VAL A 49 -3.22 -1.57 -12.34
CA VAL A 49 -3.99 -0.64 -11.51
C VAL A 49 -3.33 0.74 -11.41
N ALA A 50 -2.42 1.06 -12.33
CA ALA A 50 -1.69 2.33 -12.33
C ALA A 50 -2.47 3.50 -12.97
N GLU A 51 -3.66 3.26 -13.51
CA GLU A 51 -4.50 4.30 -14.10
C GLU A 51 -4.90 5.35 -13.05
N VAL A 52 -4.78 6.63 -13.44
CA VAL A 52 -5.19 7.78 -12.62
C VAL A 52 -6.33 8.49 -13.34
N THR A 53 -7.45 8.68 -12.63
CA THR A 53 -8.61 9.43 -13.13
C THR A 53 -8.85 10.69 -12.29
N ASP A 54 -9.66 11.60 -12.82
CA ASP A 54 -10.10 12.83 -12.15
C ASP A 54 -11.49 12.71 -11.51
N ASP A 55 -12.04 11.48 -11.43
CA ASP A 55 -13.40 11.24 -10.94
C ASP A 55 -13.60 11.69 -9.51
N ALA A 56 -12.67 11.37 -8.60
CA ALA A 56 -12.76 11.79 -7.21
C ALA A 56 -12.75 13.33 -7.08
N PRO A 57 -11.79 14.07 -7.67
CA PRO A 57 -11.84 15.53 -7.69
C PRO A 57 -13.14 16.11 -8.28
N ARG A 58 -13.62 15.54 -9.39
CA ARG A 58 -14.83 15.99 -10.09
C ARG A 58 -16.09 15.79 -9.25
N LEU A 59 -16.23 14.63 -8.59
CA LEU A 59 -17.39 14.30 -7.76
C LEU A 59 -17.39 15.08 -6.44
N LEU A 60 -16.22 15.35 -5.86
CA LEU A 60 -16.10 16.01 -4.56
C LEU A 60 -16.01 17.54 -4.66
N GLY A 61 -15.73 18.10 -5.84
CA GLY A 61 -15.53 19.54 -6.03
C GLY A 61 -14.26 20.09 -5.35
N ARG A 62 -13.33 19.21 -4.98
CA ARG A 62 -12.03 19.54 -4.36
C ARG A 62 -10.97 18.51 -4.76
N PRO A 63 -9.67 18.83 -4.70
CA PRO A 63 -8.62 17.86 -4.96
C PRO A 63 -8.74 16.59 -4.10
N ALA A 64 -8.34 15.45 -4.66
CA ALA A 64 -8.14 14.22 -3.88
C ALA A 64 -6.99 14.42 -2.89
N THR A 65 -7.08 13.78 -1.73
CA THR A 65 -6.00 13.81 -0.74
C THR A 65 -4.77 13.12 -1.32
N THR A 66 -3.61 13.78 -1.26
CA THR A 66 -2.36 13.19 -1.74
C THR A 66 -1.82 12.17 -0.75
N TRP A 67 -0.98 11.24 -1.22
CA TRP A 67 -0.28 10.31 -0.33
C TRP A 67 0.65 11.05 0.67
N THR A 68 1.25 12.18 0.27
CA THR A 68 2.11 12.99 1.14
C THR A 68 1.33 13.55 2.32
N ASP A 69 0.17 14.17 2.03
CA ASP A 69 -0.66 14.81 3.05
C ASP A 69 -1.19 13.77 4.04
N PHE A 70 -1.64 12.61 3.53
CA PHE A 70 -2.08 11.49 4.37
C PHE A 70 -0.98 11.03 5.32
N ALA A 71 0.25 10.80 4.82
CA ALA A 71 1.35 10.34 5.65
C ALA A 71 1.77 11.39 6.70
N ALA A 72 1.70 12.68 6.36
CA ALA A 72 1.98 13.78 7.30
C ALA A 72 0.94 13.83 8.43
N GLU A 73 -0.35 13.74 8.10
CA GLU A 73 -1.47 13.79 9.05
C GLU A 73 -1.42 12.60 10.03
N HIS A 74 -1.15 11.40 9.51
CA HIS A 74 -1.18 10.18 10.31
C HIS A 74 0.16 9.80 10.93
N ARG A 75 1.22 10.61 10.80
CA ARG A 75 2.61 10.29 11.21
C ARG A 75 2.77 9.62 12.57
N HIS A 76 1.84 9.87 13.50
CA HIS A 76 1.80 9.32 14.84
C HIS A 76 1.61 7.79 14.90
N VAL A 77 1.01 7.14 13.89
CA VAL A 77 0.82 5.68 13.91
C VAL A 77 2.09 4.89 13.59
N TRP A 78 3.16 5.58 13.18
CA TRP A 78 4.46 5.00 12.81
C TRP A 78 5.62 5.46 13.73
N GLN A 79 5.31 6.10 14.87
CA GLN A 79 6.31 6.54 15.86
C GLN A 79 6.79 5.38 16.74
#